data_AF-A0A4U8USF2-F1
#
_entry.id   AF-A0A4U8USF2-F1
#
_cell.length_a   1.000
_cell.length_b   1.000
_cell.length_c   1.000
_cell.angle_alpha   90.00
_cell.angle_beta   90.00
_cell.angle_gamma   90.00
#
_symmetry.space_group_name_H-M   'P 1'
#
loop_
_entity.id
_entity.type
_entity.pdbx_description
1 polymer ?
#
loop_
_entity_poly.entity_id
_entity_poly.type
_entity_poly.pdbx_seq_one_letter_code
_entity_poly.pdbx_strand_id
1 'polypeptide(L)'
;MGDKNLEPEKRKPASQRVFEAAECLFYTLFAVVGHRKTDEIIDERRLLHKYGPDVIDTTRFKHFVLRQNTVVSIHEASHITPEGIPSLFCVTRSPYHPARAQLIQLRARFDEAKPGHDENEESNLNAASRISSQVSVQSSDSSGGGVKQFEIPAGFDKSTCKLDSVIPPLQANSETDKIIAQLKTVREKIAHGESIVRSTDERNVWLSSGIGQQLCKPLSPMPAVNRCSTDRTFLYDMGLLEEKTFGEEVVLLDSQGSDKFYQDLHSIVDRSPEKMIQTVYMFYVRDGQRSAIDILENSMNLQSTSGDFCRLLSEIGTGVEVPTHAHWTGNWSTAFSSDRKPLEKKEPVDHYIVDGLSHCIWWNDSLMEIAFIMPTERSHLFYQNAAGDMADDILVKPPRLRRIRLTSI
;
A
#
# COMPACT_ATOMS: atom_id res chain seq x y z
N MET A 1 -18.88 -7.14 31.40
CA MET A 1 -17.52 -6.62 31.66
C MET A 1 -16.59 -7.27 30.65
N GLY A 2 -15.99 -6.47 29.77
CA GLY A 2 -15.25 -6.96 28.61
C GLY A 2 -13.87 -7.50 28.98
N ASP A 3 -13.49 -8.59 28.32
CA ASP A 3 -12.21 -9.30 28.37
C ASP A 3 -11.04 -8.46 27.79
N LYS A 4 -10.93 -7.18 28.17
CA LYS A 4 -9.97 -6.24 27.55
C LYS A 4 -8.51 -6.46 27.99
N ASN A 5 -8.26 -7.23 29.04
CA ASN A 5 -6.92 -7.39 29.64
C ASN A 5 -6.52 -8.87 29.83
N LEU A 6 -7.08 -9.80 29.05
CA LEU A 6 -6.64 -11.20 29.10
C LEU A 6 -5.46 -11.39 28.15
N GLU A 7 -4.42 -12.08 28.66
CA GLU A 7 -3.34 -12.65 27.85
C GLU A 7 -3.91 -13.33 26.59
N PRO A 8 -3.21 -13.32 25.45
CA PRO A 8 -3.73 -13.88 24.19
C PRO A 8 -4.32 -15.30 24.36
N GLU A 9 -3.67 -16.11 25.19
CA GLU A 9 -4.05 -17.49 25.52
C GLU A 9 -5.36 -17.61 26.34
N LYS A 10 -5.78 -16.54 27.00
CA LYS A 10 -6.96 -16.49 27.87
C LYS A 10 -8.14 -15.75 27.23
N ARG A 11 -7.97 -15.17 26.04
CA ARG A 11 -9.04 -14.47 25.34
C ARG A 11 -10.10 -15.45 24.87
N LYS A 12 -11.38 -15.09 25.05
CA LYS A 12 -12.48 -15.88 24.47
C LYS A 12 -12.36 -15.92 22.94
N PRO A 13 -12.79 -17.00 22.28
CA PRO A 13 -12.70 -17.14 20.82
C PRO A 13 -13.34 -16.01 20.01
N ALA A 14 -14.33 -15.30 20.56
CA ALA A 14 -14.91 -14.11 19.93
C ALA A 14 -13.97 -12.90 20.02
N SER A 15 -13.38 -12.64 21.19
CA SER A 15 -12.43 -11.54 21.40
C SER A 15 -11.14 -11.73 20.59
N GLN A 16 -10.67 -12.97 20.48
CA GLN A 16 -9.50 -13.31 19.66
C GLN A 16 -9.74 -13.03 18.18
N ARG A 17 -10.89 -13.45 17.63
CA ARG A 17 -11.25 -13.15 16.22
C ARG A 17 -11.38 -11.66 15.95
N VAL A 18 -11.90 -10.88 16.89
CA VAL A 18 -11.97 -9.41 16.76
C VAL A 18 -10.57 -8.80 16.74
N PHE A 19 -9.68 -9.28 17.61
CA PHE A 19 -8.28 -8.85 17.61
C PHE A 19 -7.59 -9.20 16.29
N GLU A 20 -7.69 -10.44 15.81
CA GLU A 20 -7.13 -10.87 14.52
C GLU A 20 -7.70 -10.08 13.34
N ALA A 21 -8.99 -9.74 13.36
CA ALA A 21 -9.60 -8.89 12.34
C ALA A 21 -9.03 -7.47 12.35
N ALA A 22 -8.80 -6.90 13.55
CA ALA A 22 -8.14 -5.61 13.68
C ALA A 22 -6.69 -5.68 13.17
N GLU A 23 -5.93 -6.73 13.53
CA GLU A 23 -4.57 -6.97 13.02
C GLU A 23 -4.53 -7.02 11.50
N CYS A 24 -5.45 -7.78 10.90
CA CYS A 24 -5.57 -7.91 9.46
C CYS A 24 -5.90 -6.57 8.80
N LEU A 25 -6.75 -5.75 9.42
CA LEU A 25 -7.06 -4.40 8.94
C LEU A 25 -5.84 -3.48 9.01
N PHE A 26 -5.12 -3.46 10.13
CA PHE A 26 -3.87 -2.69 10.28
C PHE A 26 -2.85 -3.11 9.23
N TYR A 27 -2.63 -4.42 9.09
CA TYR A 27 -1.78 -4.96 8.05
C TYR A 27 -2.24 -4.48 6.68
N THR A 28 -3.52 -4.61 6.34
CA THR A 28 -4.05 -4.19 5.03
C THR A 28 -3.85 -2.70 4.79
N LEU A 29 -4.07 -1.86 5.81
CA LEU A 29 -3.91 -0.42 5.68
C LEU A 29 -2.45 -0.02 5.41
N PHE A 30 -1.52 -0.56 6.19
CA PHE A 30 -0.10 -0.22 6.06
C PHE A 30 0.59 -0.98 4.93
N ALA A 31 0.10 -2.17 4.57
CA ALA A 31 0.71 -3.06 3.58
C ALA A 31 0.11 -2.94 2.17
N VAL A 32 -1.19 -2.76 2.06
CA VAL A 32 -1.92 -2.94 0.79
C VAL A 32 -2.54 -1.64 0.29
N VAL A 33 -3.10 -0.82 1.18
CA VAL A 33 -3.73 0.44 0.77
C VAL A 33 -2.69 1.39 0.19
N GLY A 34 -2.98 1.97 -0.97
CA GLY A 34 -2.05 2.87 -1.66
C GLY A 34 -0.91 2.17 -2.42
N HIS A 35 -0.84 0.83 -2.42
CA HIS A 35 0.13 0.10 -3.23
C HIS A 35 -0.23 0.24 -4.71
N ARG A 36 0.42 1.20 -5.37
CA ARG A 36 0.62 1.14 -6.83
C ARG A 36 1.84 0.25 -7.06
N LYS A 37 1.87 -0.50 -8.16
CA LYS A 37 3.02 -1.31 -8.61
C LYS A 37 4.23 -0.41 -8.92
N THR A 38 4.76 0.26 -7.91
CA THR A 38 5.98 1.03 -8.00
C THR A 38 7.01 0.25 -7.20
N ASP A 39 7.98 -0.34 -7.89
CA ASP A 39 9.19 -0.93 -7.30
C ASP A 39 10.09 0.17 -6.69
N GLU A 40 9.52 1.26 -6.17
CA GLU A 40 10.24 2.39 -5.61
C GLU A 40 10.11 2.36 -4.09
N ILE A 41 11.24 2.22 -3.42
CA ILE A 41 11.37 2.51 -2.00
C ILE A 41 11.16 4.03 -1.82
N ILE A 42 10.38 4.48 -0.85
CA ILE A 42 10.18 5.91 -0.57
C ILE A 42 10.34 6.11 0.94
N ASP A 43 11.54 6.52 1.32
CA ASP A 43 11.92 6.89 2.69
C ASP A 43 11.86 8.42 2.89
N GLU A 44 12.27 8.89 4.08
CA GLU A 44 12.30 10.30 4.46
C GLU A 44 13.25 11.13 3.57
N ARG A 45 14.40 10.56 3.17
CA ARG A 45 15.36 11.25 2.28
C ARG A 45 14.81 11.40 0.87
N ARG A 46 14.10 10.39 0.36
CA ARG A 46 13.43 10.46 -0.94
C ARG A 46 12.26 11.44 -0.95
N LEU A 47 11.52 11.54 0.15
CA LEU A 47 10.53 12.61 0.32
C LEU A 47 11.19 13.99 0.26
N LEU A 48 12.32 14.17 0.97
CA LEU A 48 13.11 15.40 0.92
C LEU A 48 13.59 15.71 -0.50
N HIS A 49 14.09 14.73 -1.26
CA HIS A 49 14.49 14.95 -2.65
C HIS A 49 13.32 15.29 -3.57
N LYS A 50 12.14 14.71 -3.33
CA LYS A 50 10.95 14.92 -4.18
C LYS A 50 10.30 16.28 -3.96
N TYR A 51 10.20 16.72 -2.72
CA TYR A 51 9.47 17.94 -2.36
C TYR A 51 10.37 19.13 -2.00
N GLY A 52 11.66 18.88 -1.74
CA GLY A 52 12.64 19.89 -1.37
C GLY A 52 12.69 20.19 0.13
N PRO A 53 13.77 20.86 0.59
CA PRO A 53 13.99 21.19 2.00
C PRO A 53 13.01 22.23 2.56
N ASP A 54 12.35 23.00 1.69
CA ASP A 54 11.35 23.99 2.10
C ASP A 54 10.05 23.33 2.59
N VAL A 55 9.80 22.09 2.13
CA VAL A 55 8.56 21.35 2.37
C VAL A 55 8.79 20.20 3.37
N ILE A 56 9.91 19.49 3.23
CA ILE A 56 10.25 18.34 4.07
C ILE A 56 11.45 18.66 4.94
N ASP A 57 11.26 18.52 6.26
CA ASP A 57 12.33 18.63 7.24
C ASP A 57 12.53 17.26 7.91
N THR A 58 13.64 16.61 7.58
CA THR A 58 13.94 15.26 8.11
C THR A 58 14.04 15.26 9.65
N THR A 59 14.40 16.39 10.27
CA THR A 59 14.50 16.49 11.74
C THR A 59 13.13 16.52 12.44
N ARG A 60 12.05 16.79 11.68
CA ARG A 60 10.68 16.88 12.22
C ARG A 60 9.92 15.57 12.15
N PHE A 61 10.50 14.52 11.57
CA PHE A 61 9.87 13.20 11.60
C PHE A 61 9.81 12.66 13.03
N LYS A 62 8.65 12.16 13.41
CA LYS A 62 8.45 11.39 14.64
C LYS A 62 8.43 9.92 14.30
N HIS A 63 9.36 9.17 14.87
CA HIS A 63 9.56 7.76 14.56
C HIS A 63 9.01 6.88 15.68
N PHE A 64 8.15 5.93 15.34
CA PHE A 64 7.52 5.01 16.26
C PHE A 64 7.83 3.58 15.87
N VAL A 65 8.17 2.74 16.84
CA VAL A 65 8.14 1.28 16.68
C VAL A 65 6.80 0.79 17.19
N LEU A 66 6.03 0.21 16.28
CA LEU A 66 4.76 -0.44 16.57
C LEU A 66 4.98 -1.94 16.70
N ARG A 67 4.53 -2.50 17.82
CA ARG A 67 4.53 -3.93 18.17
C ARG A 67 5.85 -4.63 17.86
N GLN A 68 6.95 -3.93 18.11
CA GLN A 68 8.34 -4.38 18.00
C GLN A 68 8.85 -4.72 16.58
N ASN A 69 8.03 -4.66 15.54
CA ASN A 69 8.44 -5.09 14.20
C ASN A 69 8.19 -4.07 13.09
N THR A 70 7.36 -3.05 13.33
CA THR A 70 6.97 -2.10 12.30
C THR A 70 7.45 -0.71 12.70
N VAL A 71 8.22 -0.06 11.84
CA VAL A 71 8.65 1.32 12.07
C VAL A 71 7.74 2.25 11.27
N VAL A 72 7.16 3.24 11.94
CA VAL A 72 6.31 4.26 11.35
C VAL A 72 6.90 5.63 11.63
N SER A 73 7.23 6.37 10.58
CA SER A 73 7.71 7.75 10.67
C SER A 73 6.65 8.72 10.18
N ILE A 74 6.30 9.70 10.99
CA ILE A 74 5.22 10.65 10.72
C ILE A 74 5.78 12.06 10.57
N HIS A 75 5.37 12.78 9.52
CA HIS A 75 5.71 14.18 9.30
C HIS A 75 4.46 14.98 8.88
N GLU A 76 4.27 16.17 9.46
CA GLU A 76 3.15 17.07 9.14
C GLU A 76 3.20 17.50 7.67
N ALA A 77 2.09 17.38 6.94
CA ALA A 77 2.01 17.66 5.51
C ALA A 77 0.80 18.52 5.11
N SER A 78 0.08 19.10 6.07
CA SER A 78 -1.09 19.95 5.82
C SER A 78 -0.81 21.16 4.93
N HIS A 79 0.45 21.62 4.89
CA HIS A 79 0.90 22.73 4.05
C HIS A 79 0.98 22.38 2.55
N ILE A 80 0.96 21.09 2.19
CA ILE A 80 1.06 20.61 0.80
C ILE A 80 -0.33 20.43 0.17
N THR A 81 -1.32 20.11 1.00
CA THR A 81 -2.65 19.74 0.53
C THR A 81 -3.55 20.95 0.34
N PRO A 82 -4.33 21.02 -0.75
CA PRO A 82 -5.25 22.12 -0.98
C PRO A 82 -6.32 22.19 0.11
N GLU A 83 -6.88 23.38 0.31
CA GLU A 83 -8.05 23.63 1.17
C GLU A 83 -7.82 23.46 2.70
N GLY A 84 -6.56 23.33 3.14
CA GLY A 84 -6.25 23.24 4.57
C GLY A 84 -6.68 21.91 5.21
N ILE A 85 -6.81 20.85 4.42
CA ILE A 85 -7.13 19.51 4.92
C ILE A 85 -5.96 19.02 5.80
N PRO A 86 -6.21 18.65 7.07
CA PRO A 86 -5.16 18.11 7.93
C PRO A 86 -4.54 16.87 7.30
N SER A 87 -3.25 16.92 7.00
CA SER A 87 -2.55 15.89 6.24
C SER A 87 -1.17 15.60 6.79
N LEU A 88 -0.71 14.36 6.64
CA LEU A 88 0.61 13.92 7.08
C LEU A 88 1.24 12.95 6.08
N PHE A 89 2.57 12.91 6.07
CA PHE A 89 3.31 11.79 5.50
C PHE A 89 3.51 10.72 6.55
N CYS A 90 3.24 9.47 6.16
CA CYS A 90 3.49 8.28 6.94
C CYS A 90 4.45 7.38 6.16
N VAL A 91 5.69 7.24 6.66
CA VAL A 91 6.68 6.30 6.12
C VAL A 91 6.62 5.03 6.95
N THR A 92 6.25 3.91 6.33
CA THR A 92 6.12 2.61 7.01
C THR A 92 7.18 1.64 6.54
N ARG A 93 7.82 0.94 7.48
CA ARG A 93 8.75 -0.17 7.25
C ARG A 93 8.27 -1.38 8.03
N SER A 94 8.28 -2.56 7.42
CA SER A 94 7.97 -3.80 8.13
C SER A 94 8.84 -4.94 7.60
N PRO A 95 8.89 -6.10 8.27
CA PRO A 95 9.70 -7.23 7.80
C PRO A 95 9.27 -7.77 6.42
N TYR A 96 8.11 -7.33 5.94
CA TYR A 96 7.49 -7.80 4.70
C TYR A 96 7.57 -6.77 3.57
N HIS A 97 7.96 -5.52 3.85
CA HIS A 97 7.91 -4.43 2.89
C HIS A 97 9.00 -3.40 3.15
N PRO A 98 9.54 -2.74 2.11
CA PRO A 98 10.57 -1.75 2.28
C PRO A 98 9.94 -0.44 2.74
N ALA A 99 10.77 0.57 3.00
CA ALA A 99 10.26 1.90 3.33
C ALA A 99 9.31 2.41 2.24
N ARG A 100 8.08 2.72 2.64
CA ARG A 100 7.05 3.27 1.76
C ARG A 100 6.44 4.51 2.39
N ALA A 101 6.21 5.54 1.60
CA ALA A 101 5.55 6.75 2.05
C ALA A 101 4.12 6.84 1.53
N GLN A 102 3.19 7.22 2.42
CA GLN A 102 1.81 7.54 2.08
C GLN A 102 1.50 8.97 2.54
N LEU A 103 0.77 9.71 1.70
CA LEU A 103 0.13 10.96 2.12
C LEU A 103 -1.26 10.63 2.66
N ILE A 104 -1.46 10.85 3.95
CA ILE A 104 -2.73 10.58 4.65
C ILE A 104 -3.43 11.91 4.86
N GLN A 105 -4.69 11.99 4.41
CA GLN A 105 -5.55 13.16 4.61
C GLN A 105 -6.65 12.78 5.61
N LEU A 106 -6.72 13.50 6.72
CA LEU A 106 -7.76 13.31 7.71
C LEU A 106 -8.98 14.14 7.31
N ARG A 107 -10.08 13.47 7.00
CA ARG A 107 -11.36 14.10 6.69
C ARG A 107 -12.39 13.72 7.74
N ALA A 108 -13.23 14.68 8.11
CA ALA A 108 -14.48 14.34 8.78
C ALA A 108 -15.29 13.42 7.87
N ARG A 109 -16.02 12.45 8.42
CA ARG A 109 -16.81 11.44 7.67
C ARG A 109 -18.03 12.01 6.93
N PHE A 110 -17.88 13.15 6.28
CA PHE A 110 -18.88 13.80 5.46
C PHE A 110 -18.16 14.44 4.27
N ASP A 111 -17.78 13.63 3.28
CA ASP A 111 -17.43 14.21 1.99
C ASP A 111 -18.74 14.75 1.38
N GLU A 112 -18.90 16.07 1.43
CA GLU A 112 -19.86 16.79 0.59
C GLU A 112 -19.58 16.45 -0.87
N ALA A 113 -20.63 16.08 -1.62
CA ALA A 113 -20.56 16.13 -3.06
C ALA A 113 -20.20 17.58 -3.44
N LYS A 114 -19.07 17.77 -4.11
CA LYS A 114 -18.60 19.10 -4.53
C LYS A 114 -19.71 19.82 -5.31
N PRO A 115 -20.09 21.06 -4.96
CA PRO A 115 -21.00 21.84 -5.77
C PRO A 115 -20.23 22.39 -6.98
N GLY A 116 -20.55 21.91 -8.19
CA GLY A 116 -20.04 22.50 -9.42
C GLY A 116 -19.54 21.56 -10.51
N HIS A 117 -20.10 20.36 -10.63
CA HIS A 117 -19.97 19.61 -11.88
C HIS A 117 -21.35 19.11 -12.29
N ASP A 118 -21.84 19.66 -13.39
CA ASP A 118 -23.12 19.31 -14.01
C ASP A 118 -23.21 17.79 -14.24
N GLU A 119 -24.31 17.23 -13.77
CA GLU A 119 -25.04 16.05 -14.24
C GLU A 119 -24.23 14.93 -14.93
N ASN A 120 -23.87 13.91 -14.13
CA ASN A 120 -23.94 12.50 -14.55
C ASN A 120 -23.93 11.57 -13.31
N GLU A 121 -25.11 11.34 -12.73
CA GLU A 121 -25.33 10.55 -11.51
C GLU A 121 -25.27 9.02 -11.74
N GLU A 122 -24.11 8.47 -12.08
CA GLU A 122 -23.96 7.00 -12.11
C GLU A 122 -22.65 6.44 -11.52
N SER A 123 -21.89 7.25 -10.77
CA SER A 123 -20.60 6.80 -10.23
C SER A 123 -20.46 6.76 -8.70
N ASN A 124 -21.46 7.17 -7.91
CA ASN A 124 -21.30 7.38 -6.47
C ASN A 124 -21.92 6.35 -5.50
N LEU A 125 -22.33 5.17 -5.98
CA LEU A 125 -22.75 4.06 -5.09
C LEU A 125 -21.61 3.07 -4.77
N ASN A 126 -20.40 3.29 -5.29
CA ASN A 126 -19.28 2.35 -5.16
C ASN A 126 -18.27 2.67 -4.04
N ALA A 127 -18.53 3.66 -3.17
CA ALA A 127 -17.62 4.01 -2.07
C ALA A 127 -17.70 3.06 -0.87
N ALA A 128 -18.81 2.34 -0.68
CA ALA A 128 -18.99 1.39 0.43
C ALA A 128 -18.67 -0.08 0.06
N SER A 129 -18.27 -0.38 -1.19
CA SER A 129 -18.13 -1.76 -1.69
C SER A 129 -16.68 -2.20 -2.00
N ARG A 130 -15.66 -1.37 -1.74
CA ARG A 130 -14.26 -1.73 -2.08
C ARG A 130 -13.56 -2.70 -1.11
N ILE A 131 -14.33 -3.46 -0.33
CA ILE A 131 -13.86 -4.71 0.29
C ILE A 131 -14.71 -5.86 -0.28
N SER A 132 -14.66 -6.05 -1.60
CA SER A 132 -14.98 -7.34 -2.19
C SER A 132 -14.24 -7.44 -3.53
N SER A 133 -13.21 -8.27 -3.53
CA SER A 133 -12.47 -8.69 -4.70
C SER A 133 -13.40 -9.41 -5.68
N GLN A 134 -13.82 -8.72 -6.74
CA GLN A 134 -14.27 -9.39 -7.97
C GLN A 134 -13.76 -8.65 -9.21
N VAL A 135 -13.00 -9.41 -9.99
CA VAL A 135 -12.52 -9.12 -11.33
C VAL A 135 -13.71 -8.82 -12.24
N SER A 136 -13.71 -7.66 -12.91
CA SER A 136 -14.61 -7.42 -14.04
C SER A 136 -13.79 -7.20 -15.30
N VAL A 137 -13.78 -8.24 -16.13
CA VAL A 137 -13.34 -8.24 -17.52
C VAL A 137 -14.16 -7.20 -18.29
N GLN A 138 -13.48 -6.31 -19.01
CA GLN A 138 -14.14 -5.39 -19.94
C GLN A 138 -14.54 -6.17 -21.19
N SER A 139 -15.81 -6.14 -21.55
CA SER A 139 -16.27 -6.44 -22.90
C SER A 139 -16.94 -5.18 -23.44
N SER A 140 -16.39 -4.70 -24.53
CA SER A 140 -16.96 -3.72 -25.45
C SER A 140 -18.29 -4.22 -25.99
N ASP A 141 -19.34 -3.40 -25.93
CA ASP A 141 -20.15 -2.99 -27.09
C ASP A 141 -21.44 -2.25 -26.69
N SER A 142 -21.61 -1.09 -27.32
CA SER A 142 -22.86 -0.46 -27.79
C SER A 142 -24.04 -0.14 -26.84
N SER A 143 -24.41 1.15 -26.91
CA SER A 143 -25.77 1.73 -26.99
C SER A 143 -26.73 1.69 -25.79
N GLY A 144 -26.99 2.89 -25.27
CA GLY A 144 -28.29 3.43 -24.85
C GLY A 144 -29.33 2.49 -24.21
N GLY A 145 -29.47 2.58 -22.91
CA GLY A 145 -30.62 2.05 -22.18
C GLY A 145 -30.43 2.21 -20.68
N GLY A 146 -31.33 2.93 -20.02
CA GLY A 146 -31.31 3.13 -18.57
C GLY A 146 -31.21 1.80 -17.82
N VAL A 147 -30.57 1.86 -16.65
CA VAL A 147 -30.33 0.71 -15.76
C VAL A 147 -31.58 -0.15 -15.66
N LYS A 148 -31.54 -1.33 -16.28
CA LYS A 148 -32.55 -2.36 -16.02
C LYS A 148 -32.36 -2.80 -14.58
N GLN A 149 -33.30 -2.43 -13.73
CA GLN A 149 -33.43 -2.96 -12.39
C GLN A 149 -33.35 -4.49 -12.49
N PHE A 150 -32.46 -5.09 -11.71
CA PHE A 150 -32.24 -6.54 -11.71
C PHE A 150 -33.56 -7.26 -11.44
N GLU A 151 -34.11 -7.89 -12.47
CA GLU A 151 -35.25 -8.79 -12.33
C GLU A 151 -34.74 -10.10 -11.75
N ILE A 152 -35.18 -10.38 -10.52
CA ILE A 152 -34.84 -11.62 -9.81
C ILE A 152 -35.27 -12.81 -10.70
N PRO A 153 -34.34 -13.68 -11.14
CA PRO A 153 -34.67 -14.79 -12.02
C PRO A 153 -35.72 -15.70 -11.38
N ALA A 154 -36.64 -16.24 -12.19
CA ALA A 154 -37.72 -17.13 -11.71
C ALA A 154 -37.26 -18.40 -10.96
N GLY A 155 -35.96 -18.68 -10.93
CA GLY A 155 -35.35 -19.77 -10.15
C GLY A 155 -34.78 -19.36 -8.79
N PHE A 156 -34.75 -18.07 -8.46
CA PHE A 156 -34.14 -17.55 -7.22
C PHE A 156 -34.92 -17.97 -5.96
N ASP A 157 -36.24 -18.06 -6.06
CA ASP A 157 -37.13 -18.53 -4.98
C ASP A 157 -37.24 -20.07 -4.89
N LYS A 158 -36.40 -20.81 -5.63
CA LYS A 158 -36.33 -22.26 -5.45
C LYS A 158 -35.64 -22.55 -4.14
N SER A 159 -36.39 -23.07 -3.17
CA SER A 159 -35.88 -23.58 -1.90
C SER A 159 -34.77 -24.60 -2.15
N THR A 160 -33.52 -24.21 -1.88
CA THR A 160 -32.34 -25.05 -2.10
C THR A 160 -32.03 -25.92 -0.90
N CYS A 161 -32.66 -25.65 0.24
CA CYS A 161 -32.41 -26.33 1.50
C CYS A 161 -33.70 -26.89 2.10
N LYS A 162 -33.59 -28.07 2.74
CA LYS A 162 -34.70 -28.71 3.48
C LYS A 162 -35.25 -27.84 4.63
N LEU A 163 -34.50 -26.84 5.09
CA LEU A 163 -34.96 -25.88 6.10
C LEU A 163 -36.00 -24.89 5.55
N ASP A 164 -35.90 -24.51 4.28
CA ASP A 164 -36.82 -23.56 3.65
C ASP A 164 -38.25 -24.13 3.56
N SER A 165 -38.34 -25.47 3.54
CA SER A 165 -39.61 -26.22 3.56
C SER A 165 -40.34 -26.16 4.91
N VAL A 166 -39.68 -25.67 5.96
CA VAL A 166 -40.20 -25.63 7.34
C VAL A 166 -40.78 -24.25 7.68
N ILE A 167 -40.49 -23.22 6.88
CA ILE A 167 -41.04 -21.88 7.07
C ILE A 167 -42.51 -21.90 6.62
N PRO A 168 -43.49 -21.67 7.51
CA PRO A 168 -44.89 -21.64 7.13
C PRO A 168 -45.12 -20.50 6.14
N PRO A 169 -45.85 -20.72 5.03
CA PRO A 169 -46.22 -19.64 4.13
C PRO A 169 -47.03 -18.59 4.89
N LEU A 170 -46.76 -17.30 4.65
CA LEU A 170 -47.49 -16.21 5.29
C LEU A 170 -48.99 -16.37 5.01
N GLN A 171 -49.77 -16.69 6.05
CA GLN A 171 -51.21 -16.73 5.96
C GLN A 171 -51.77 -15.32 6.10
N ALA A 172 -52.52 -14.87 5.10
CA ALA A 172 -53.20 -13.59 5.15
C ALA A 172 -54.12 -13.57 6.37
N ASN A 173 -53.85 -12.65 7.30
CA ASN A 173 -54.73 -12.36 8.42
C ASN A 173 -55.58 -11.13 8.10
N SER A 174 -56.67 -10.93 8.85
CA SER A 174 -57.58 -9.78 8.66
C SER A 174 -56.85 -8.43 8.72
N GLU A 175 -55.73 -8.34 9.42
CA GLU A 175 -54.90 -7.13 9.50
C GLU A 175 -54.10 -6.88 8.23
N THR A 176 -53.58 -7.94 7.60
CA THR A 176 -52.83 -7.88 6.33
C THR A 176 -53.74 -7.37 5.22
N ASP A 177 -54.98 -7.83 5.15
CA ASP A 177 -55.95 -7.35 4.17
C ASP A 177 -56.31 -5.87 4.37
N LYS A 178 -56.41 -5.43 5.63
CA LYS A 178 -56.63 -4.01 5.98
C LYS A 178 -55.45 -3.15 5.55
N ILE A 179 -54.22 -3.60 5.80
CA ILE A 179 -52.99 -2.90 5.41
C ILE A 179 -52.89 -2.84 3.89
N ILE A 180 -53.17 -3.94 3.17
CA ILE A 180 -53.18 -3.95 1.71
C ILE A 180 -54.23 -3.00 1.15
N ALA A 181 -55.43 -2.95 1.73
CA ALA A 181 -56.46 -2.00 1.33
C ALA A 181 -56.02 -0.54 1.55
N GLN A 182 -55.41 -0.24 2.70
CA GLN A 182 -54.85 1.09 2.99
C GLN A 182 -53.74 1.48 2.01
N LEU A 183 -52.82 0.57 1.69
CA LEU A 183 -51.74 0.81 0.74
C LEU A 183 -52.25 1.03 -0.69
N LYS A 184 -53.33 0.33 -1.10
CA LYS A 184 -54.00 0.58 -2.38
C LYS A 184 -54.57 1.99 -2.45
N THR A 185 -55.27 2.43 -1.40
CA THR A 185 -55.79 3.80 -1.33
C THR A 185 -54.67 4.85 -1.36
N VAL A 186 -53.54 4.60 -0.69
CA VAL A 186 -52.37 5.51 -0.73
C VAL A 186 -51.78 5.57 -2.14
N ARG A 187 -51.62 4.42 -2.82
CA ARG A 187 -51.13 4.39 -4.21
C ARG A 187 -52.06 5.13 -5.18
N GLU A 188 -53.37 4.98 -5.02
CA GLU A 188 -54.34 5.72 -5.83
C GLU A 188 -54.22 7.23 -5.61
N LYS A 189 -54.10 7.69 -4.36
CA LYS A 189 -53.91 9.12 -4.06
C LYS A 189 -52.62 9.69 -4.63
N ILE A 190 -51.52 8.94 -4.55
CA ILE A 190 -50.24 9.32 -5.19
C ILE A 190 -50.42 9.43 -6.71
N ALA A 191 -51.09 8.46 -7.33
CA ALA A 191 -51.29 8.44 -8.77
C ALA A 191 -52.16 9.60 -9.27
N HIS A 192 -53.07 10.11 -8.43
CA HIS A 192 -53.89 11.30 -8.71
C HIS A 192 -53.20 12.62 -8.33
N GLY A 193 -51.93 12.59 -7.91
CA GLY A 193 -51.14 13.78 -7.58
C GLY A 193 -51.55 14.46 -6.26
N GLU A 194 -52.35 13.79 -5.42
CA GLU A 194 -52.70 14.30 -4.10
C GLU A 194 -51.52 14.14 -3.13
N SER A 195 -51.18 15.21 -2.41
CA SER A 195 -50.16 15.15 -1.36
C SER A 195 -50.60 14.20 -0.26
N ILE A 196 -49.74 13.22 0.09
CA ILE A 196 -49.98 12.25 1.18
C ILE A 196 -49.87 12.91 2.56
N VAL A 197 -49.34 14.15 2.61
CA VAL A 197 -49.15 14.91 3.84
C VAL A 197 -50.52 15.19 4.46
N ARG A 198 -50.74 14.66 5.66
CA ARG A 198 -52.00 14.89 6.39
C ARG A 198 -51.99 16.32 6.94
N SER A 199 -53.15 16.93 7.11
CA SER A 199 -53.28 18.23 7.80
C SER A 199 -52.80 18.20 9.27
N THR A 200 -52.53 17.02 9.83
CA THR A 200 -51.82 16.84 11.11
C THR A 200 -50.30 17.00 11.00
N ASP A 201 -49.71 16.74 9.84
CA ASP A 201 -48.27 16.83 9.60
C ASP A 201 -47.82 18.30 9.50
N GLU A 202 -48.71 19.22 9.15
CA GLU A 202 -48.47 20.67 9.17
C GLU A 202 -48.23 21.21 10.60
N ARG A 203 -48.78 20.55 11.63
CA ARG A 203 -48.51 20.89 13.04
C ARG A 203 -47.24 20.25 13.58
N ASN A 204 -46.61 19.37 12.82
CA ASN A 204 -45.40 18.70 13.25
C ASN A 204 -44.24 19.69 13.08
N VAL A 205 -43.83 20.32 14.19
CA VAL A 205 -42.79 21.36 14.23
C VAL A 205 -41.49 20.88 13.57
N TRP A 206 -41.22 19.57 13.58
CA TRP A 206 -40.06 18.95 12.93
C TRP A 206 -40.12 18.95 11.40
N LEU A 207 -41.33 18.96 10.81
CA LEU A 207 -41.56 19.02 9.36
C LEU A 207 -41.77 20.46 8.88
N SER A 208 -42.35 21.33 9.72
CA SER A 208 -42.65 22.73 9.37
C SER A 208 -41.52 23.72 9.70
N SER A 209 -40.67 23.42 10.68
CA SER A 209 -39.49 24.24 10.98
C SER A 209 -38.30 23.73 10.17
N GLY A 210 -37.56 24.64 9.55
CA GLY A 210 -36.31 24.37 8.83
C GLY A 210 -35.19 23.74 9.67
N ILE A 211 -35.47 23.28 10.89
CA ILE A 211 -34.61 22.47 11.74
C ILE A 211 -34.26 21.14 11.08
N GLY A 212 -35.20 20.46 10.40
CA GLY A 212 -34.87 19.28 9.60
C GLY A 212 -33.86 19.62 8.50
N GLN A 213 -34.03 20.79 7.87
CA GLN A 213 -33.11 21.33 6.87
C GLN A 213 -31.77 21.78 7.46
N GLN A 214 -31.72 22.24 8.72
CA GLN A 214 -30.48 22.60 9.42
C GLN A 214 -29.75 21.39 10.01
N LEU A 215 -30.46 20.33 10.42
CA LEU A 215 -29.90 19.07 10.89
C LEU A 215 -29.41 18.20 9.72
N CYS A 216 -30.04 18.31 8.55
CA CYS A 216 -29.63 17.67 7.31
C CYS A 216 -28.68 18.55 6.47
N LYS A 217 -28.30 19.75 6.93
CA LYS A 217 -27.22 20.49 6.29
C LYS A 217 -25.93 19.73 6.56
N PRO A 218 -25.20 19.27 5.52
CA PRO A 218 -23.88 18.71 5.74
C PRO A 218 -23.04 19.74 6.50
N LEU A 219 -22.32 19.26 7.51
CA LEU A 219 -21.37 20.08 8.25
C LEU A 219 -20.25 20.44 7.29
N SER A 220 -20.17 21.70 6.89
CA SER A 220 -19.05 22.18 6.08
C SER A 220 -17.75 22.04 6.88
N PRO A 221 -16.66 21.53 6.28
CA PRO A 221 -15.39 21.40 6.98
C PRO A 221 -14.95 22.79 7.44
N MET A 222 -14.80 22.95 8.76
CA MET A 222 -14.26 24.19 9.31
C MET A 222 -12.85 24.42 8.76
N PRO A 223 -12.45 25.69 8.53
CA PRO A 223 -11.09 26.00 8.12
C PRO A 223 -10.08 25.39 9.09
N ALA A 224 -8.94 24.94 8.54
CA ALA A 224 -7.86 24.27 9.26
C ALA A 224 -7.58 24.96 10.60
N VAL A 225 -7.77 24.24 11.70
CA VAL A 225 -7.47 24.78 13.02
C VAL A 225 -5.95 24.70 13.21
N ASN A 226 -5.27 25.85 13.28
CA ASN A 226 -3.80 25.95 13.52
C ASN A 226 -3.31 25.32 14.84
N ARG A 227 -4.21 24.77 15.66
CA ARG A 227 -3.92 24.09 16.93
C ARG A 227 -4.13 22.58 16.87
N CYS A 228 -4.60 22.04 15.75
CA CYS A 228 -4.77 20.61 15.57
C CYS A 228 -3.44 19.98 15.17
N SER A 229 -2.95 19.03 15.98
CA SER A 229 -1.76 18.26 15.67
C SER A 229 -2.21 17.06 14.85
N THR A 230 -2.04 17.11 13.52
CA THR A 230 -2.57 16.09 12.60
C THR A 230 -2.05 14.69 12.94
N ASP A 231 -0.77 14.60 13.27
CA ASP A 231 -0.11 13.38 13.75
C ASP A 231 -0.80 12.78 14.98
N ARG A 232 -1.17 13.59 15.98
CA ARG A 232 -1.86 13.09 17.18
C ARG A 232 -3.26 12.60 16.87
N THR A 233 -4.01 13.34 16.05
CA THR A 233 -5.35 12.93 15.62
C THR A 233 -5.28 11.61 14.86
N PHE A 234 -4.32 11.46 13.95
CA PHE A 234 -4.09 10.20 13.25
C PHE A 234 -3.74 9.05 14.20
N LEU A 235 -2.78 9.24 15.11
CA LEU A 235 -2.41 8.20 16.06
C LEU A 235 -3.59 7.83 16.99
N TYR A 236 -4.43 8.80 17.36
CA TYR A 236 -5.65 8.56 18.14
C TYR A 236 -6.68 7.75 17.34
N ASP A 237 -6.99 8.16 16.11
CA ASP A 237 -7.97 7.49 15.23
C ASP A 237 -7.53 6.06 14.88
N MET A 238 -6.22 5.85 14.77
CA MET A 238 -5.61 4.53 14.59
C MET A 238 -5.52 3.72 15.89
N GLY A 239 -5.97 4.25 17.04
CA GLY A 239 -5.91 3.55 18.33
C GLY A 239 -4.50 3.32 18.87
N LEU A 240 -3.51 4.11 18.42
CA LEU A 240 -2.10 4.02 18.82
C LEU A 240 -1.75 4.93 20.01
N LEU A 241 -2.68 5.80 20.43
CA LEU A 241 -2.56 6.63 21.64
C LEU A 241 -3.34 6.03 22.81
N GLU A 242 -2.89 4.91 23.35
CA GLU A 242 -3.37 4.40 24.64
C GLU A 242 -2.21 4.41 25.65
N GLU A 243 -2.45 4.96 26.85
CA GLU A 243 -1.42 5.12 27.89
C GLU A 243 -0.79 3.78 28.30
N LYS A 244 -1.57 2.70 28.22
CA LYS A 244 -1.12 1.35 28.57
C LYS A 244 -0.20 0.73 27.54
N THR A 245 -0.36 1.07 26.26
CA THR A 245 0.42 0.51 25.16
C THR A 245 1.64 1.37 24.82
N PHE A 246 1.64 2.63 25.22
CA PHE A 246 2.78 3.52 25.04
C PHE A 246 3.99 3.08 25.90
N GLY A 247 5.13 2.88 25.25
CA GLY A 247 6.36 2.35 25.87
C GLY A 247 6.51 0.82 25.80
N GLU A 248 5.43 0.09 25.50
CA GLU A 248 5.47 -1.37 25.29
C GLU A 248 5.20 -1.73 23.83
N GLU A 249 3.98 -1.49 23.35
CA GLU A 249 3.58 -1.76 21.97
C GLU A 249 3.84 -0.57 21.04
N VAL A 250 3.86 0.66 21.55
CA VAL A 250 4.15 1.88 20.77
C VAL A 250 5.32 2.60 21.41
N VAL A 251 6.49 2.51 20.81
CA VAL A 251 7.72 3.10 21.34
C VAL A 251 8.15 4.27 20.46
N LEU A 252 8.18 5.48 21.01
CA LEU A 252 8.76 6.64 20.33
C LEU A 252 10.29 6.51 20.34
N LEU A 253 10.91 6.60 19.16
CA LEU A 253 12.36 6.60 19.01
C LEU A 253 12.91 8.02 19.13
N ASP A 254 14.07 8.12 19.78
CA ASP A 254 14.80 9.38 19.89
C ASP A 254 15.60 9.64 18.60
N SER A 255 15.18 10.65 17.83
CA SER A 255 15.82 11.11 16.60
C SER A 255 16.63 12.40 16.78
N GLN A 256 16.89 12.85 18.01
CA GLN A 256 17.62 14.11 18.30
C GLN A 256 19.07 14.12 17.77
N GLY A 257 19.66 12.95 17.48
CA GLY A 257 20.92 12.78 16.74
C GLY A 257 20.70 12.30 15.31
N SER A 258 19.92 13.06 14.52
CA SER A 258 19.32 12.64 13.24
C SER A 258 20.27 11.92 12.30
N ASP A 259 21.50 12.39 12.16
CA ASP A 259 22.44 11.82 11.18
C ASP A 259 22.82 10.38 11.51
N LYS A 260 23.17 10.12 12.77
CA LYS A 260 23.46 8.76 13.25
C LYS A 260 22.20 7.91 13.25
N PHE A 261 21.07 8.47 13.69
CA PHE A 261 19.78 7.76 13.66
C PHE A 261 19.42 7.28 12.25
N TYR A 262 19.53 8.13 11.23
CA TYR A 262 19.25 7.75 9.85
C TYR A 262 20.30 6.81 9.26
N GLN A 263 21.56 6.90 9.70
CA GLN A 263 22.59 5.93 9.34
C GLN A 263 22.28 4.53 9.91
N ASP A 264 21.85 4.46 11.17
CA ASP A 264 21.46 3.22 11.84
C ASP A 264 20.16 2.66 11.22
N LEU A 265 19.16 3.50 11.01
CA LEU A 265 17.90 3.14 10.34
C LEU A 265 18.18 2.56 8.95
N HIS A 266 19.07 3.20 8.20
CA HIS A 266 19.46 2.70 6.90
C HIS A 266 20.18 1.35 6.99
N SER A 267 21.25 1.29 7.77
CA SER A 267 22.16 0.14 7.81
C SER A 267 21.53 -1.11 8.42
N ILE A 268 20.63 -0.95 9.39
CA ILE A 268 20.00 -2.04 10.13
C ILE A 268 18.65 -2.40 9.52
N VAL A 269 17.83 -1.41 9.17
CA VAL A 269 16.43 -1.63 8.77
C VAL A 269 16.28 -1.60 7.25
N ASP A 270 16.67 -0.52 6.58
CA ASP A 270 16.40 -0.37 5.13
C ASP A 270 17.25 -1.33 4.27
N ARG A 271 18.41 -1.76 4.76
CA ARG A 271 19.24 -2.81 4.12
C ARG A 271 18.81 -4.23 4.47
N SER A 272 17.80 -4.42 5.33
CA SER A 272 17.28 -5.76 5.61
C SER A 272 16.40 -6.25 4.45
N PRO A 273 16.73 -7.40 3.83
CA PRO A 273 15.99 -7.87 2.67
C PRO A 273 14.64 -8.46 3.11
N GLU A 274 13.57 -8.01 2.47
CA GLU A 274 12.21 -8.55 2.62
C GLU A 274 12.00 -9.88 1.87
N LYS A 275 12.83 -10.13 0.86
CA LYS A 275 12.78 -11.26 -0.06
C LYS A 275 14.08 -12.05 0.01
N MET A 276 14.04 -13.29 -0.46
CA MET A 276 15.24 -14.07 -0.68
C MET A 276 16.06 -13.46 -1.83
N ILE A 277 17.21 -12.89 -1.51
CA ILE A 277 18.13 -12.29 -2.49
C ILE A 277 19.08 -13.34 -3.08
N GLN A 278 19.31 -13.26 -4.39
CA GLN A 278 20.25 -14.13 -5.10
C GLN A 278 21.05 -13.35 -6.15
N THR A 279 22.32 -13.71 -6.31
CA THR A 279 23.18 -13.19 -7.38
C THR A 279 23.54 -14.32 -8.33
N VAL A 280 23.38 -14.08 -9.63
CA VAL A 280 23.76 -15.02 -10.70
C VAL A 280 24.84 -14.38 -11.54
N TYR A 281 26.01 -15.02 -11.58
CA TYR A 281 27.12 -14.59 -12.44
C TYR A 281 27.03 -15.28 -13.79
N MET A 282 27.00 -14.49 -14.86
CA MET A 282 26.93 -14.92 -16.25
C MET A 282 28.25 -14.63 -16.95
N PHE A 283 28.77 -15.61 -17.67
CA PHE A 283 30.01 -15.48 -18.43
C PHE A 283 29.73 -15.80 -19.89
N TYR A 284 30.06 -14.87 -20.77
CA TYR A 284 30.04 -15.09 -22.21
C TYR A 284 31.42 -15.54 -22.65
N VAL A 285 31.53 -16.75 -23.20
CA VAL A 285 32.80 -17.35 -23.65
C VAL A 285 32.74 -17.55 -25.16
N ARG A 286 33.64 -16.89 -25.89
CA ARG A 286 33.76 -17.08 -27.35
C ARG A 286 34.51 -18.36 -27.66
N ASP A 287 34.31 -18.86 -28.88
CA ASP A 287 35.06 -20.02 -29.37
C ASP A 287 36.58 -19.77 -29.27
N GLY A 288 37.30 -20.78 -28.80
CA GLY A 288 38.75 -20.71 -28.59
C GLY A 288 39.23 -19.92 -27.35
N GLN A 289 38.39 -19.15 -26.65
CA GLN A 289 38.83 -18.42 -25.45
C GLN A 289 39.14 -19.36 -24.28
N ARG A 290 40.28 -19.12 -23.62
CA ARG A 290 40.75 -19.89 -22.44
C ARG A 290 41.26 -19.04 -21.28
N SER A 291 41.54 -17.76 -21.53
CA SER A 291 42.01 -16.81 -20.53
C SER A 291 40.81 -16.19 -19.80
N ALA A 292 40.87 -16.12 -18.47
CA ALA A 292 39.83 -15.50 -17.67
C ALA A 292 39.68 -14.00 -17.98
N ILE A 293 40.78 -13.31 -18.27
CA ILE A 293 40.80 -11.89 -18.60
C ILE A 293 40.02 -11.65 -19.89
N ASP A 294 40.29 -12.45 -20.93
CA ASP A 294 39.62 -12.37 -22.23
C ASP A 294 38.11 -12.65 -22.13
N ILE A 295 37.71 -13.52 -21.19
CA ILE A 295 36.30 -13.82 -20.92
C ILE A 295 35.62 -12.63 -20.22
N LEU A 296 36.28 -12.01 -19.24
CA LEU A 296 35.74 -10.84 -18.53
C LEU A 296 35.64 -9.61 -19.44
N GLU A 297 36.53 -9.46 -20.41
CA GLU A 297 36.52 -8.37 -21.39
C GLU A 297 35.27 -8.40 -22.28
N ASN A 298 34.71 -9.58 -22.56
CA ASN A 298 33.46 -9.70 -23.32
C ASN A 298 32.29 -8.96 -22.65
N SER A 299 32.30 -8.82 -21.32
CA SER A 299 31.26 -8.14 -20.53
C SER A 299 31.34 -6.62 -20.61
N MET A 300 32.45 -6.05 -21.12
CA MET A 300 32.64 -4.61 -21.24
C MET A 300 31.82 -4.00 -22.38
N ASN A 301 31.42 -4.80 -23.38
CA ASN A 301 30.58 -4.34 -24.47
C ASN A 301 29.57 -5.41 -24.87
N LEU A 302 28.34 -5.27 -24.38
CA LEU A 302 27.28 -6.24 -24.64
C LEU A 302 26.96 -6.37 -26.15
N GLN A 303 27.10 -5.30 -26.93
CA GLN A 303 26.88 -5.32 -28.38
C GLN A 303 27.90 -6.22 -29.11
N SER A 304 29.04 -6.53 -28.48
CA SER A 304 30.05 -7.43 -29.04
C SER A 304 29.76 -8.92 -28.80
N THR A 305 28.69 -9.24 -28.07
CA THR A 305 28.22 -10.61 -27.84
C THR A 305 27.27 -11.07 -28.93
N SER A 306 26.90 -12.36 -28.95
CA SER A 306 25.97 -12.86 -29.97
C SER A 306 24.55 -12.34 -29.77
N GLY A 307 23.81 -12.17 -30.87
CA GLY A 307 22.40 -11.75 -30.82
C GLY A 307 21.52 -12.66 -29.98
N ASP A 308 21.76 -13.97 -30.01
CA ASP A 308 21.04 -14.95 -29.18
C ASP A 308 21.30 -14.74 -27.68
N PHE A 309 22.52 -14.35 -27.31
CA PHE A 309 22.86 -14.06 -25.92
C PHE A 309 22.18 -12.77 -25.46
N CYS A 310 22.20 -11.70 -26.27
CA CYS A 310 21.44 -10.49 -25.99
C CYS A 310 19.93 -10.77 -25.84
N ARG A 311 19.38 -11.66 -26.67
CA ARG A 311 17.98 -12.08 -26.57
C ARG A 311 17.69 -12.78 -25.24
N LEU A 312 18.54 -13.73 -24.83
CA LEU A 312 18.42 -14.38 -23.52
C LEU A 312 18.39 -13.35 -22.40
N LEU A 313 19.32 -12.38 -22.41
CA LEU A 313 19.39 -11.34 -21.39
C LEU A 313 18.12 -10.47 -21.34
N SER A 314 17.49 -10.21 -22.49
CA SER A 314 16.24 -9.44 -22.55
C SER A 314 15.01 -10.20 -22.02
N GLU A 315 15.07 -11.53 -21.98
CA GLU A 315 13.95 -12.38 -21.53
C GLU A 315 14.01 -12.70 -20.02
N ILE A 316 15.19 -12.63 -19.39
CA ILE A 316 15.38 -13.01 -17.98
C ILE A 316 15.08 -11.89 -16.97
N GLY A 317 15.03 -10.62 -17.39
CA GLY A 317 14.77 -9.52 -16.46
C GLY A 317 14.87 -8.13 -17.09
N THR A 318 14.87 -7.12 -16.24
CA THR A 318 14.95 -5.71 -16.63
C THR A 318 16.35 -5.16 -16.35
N GLY A 319 16.98 -4.54 -17.35
CA GLY A 319 18.25 -3.82 -17.14
C GLY A 319 18.03 -2.58 -16.27
N VAL A 320 18.76 -2.48 -15.15
CA VAL A 320 18.66 -1.36 -14.21
C VAL A 320 20.03 -0.73 -13.95
N GLU A 321 20.04 0.57 -13.74
CA GLU A 321 21.23 1.31 -13.32
C GLU A 321 21.50 1.07 -11.83
N VAL A 322 22.64 0.47 -11.53
CA VAL A 322 23.04 0.17 -10.14
C VAL A 322 23.09 1.42 -9.27
N PRO A 323 23.59 2.60 -9.72
CA PRO A 323 23.65 3.79 -8.88
C PRO A 323 22.29 4.39 -8.48
N THR A 324 21.19 4.00 -9.12
CA THR A 324 19.85 4.57 -8.85
C THR A 324 18.85 3.51 -8.39
N HIS A 325 19.11 2.24 -8.68
CA HIS A 325 18.24 1.14 -8.30
C HIS A 325 18.12 0.99 -6.78
N ALA A 326 16.90 0.78 -6.29
CA ALA A 326 16.61 0.77 -4.86
C ALA A 326 16.83 -0.61 -4.20
N HIS A 327 16.90 -1.67 -4.99
CA HIS A 327 16.87 -3.04 -4.48
C HIS A 327 18.21 -3.77 -4.64
N TRP A 328 18.17 -5.10 -4.69
CA TRP A 328 19.32 -5.97 -4.84
C TRP A 328 19.98 -5.80 -6.20
N THR A 329 21.23 -5.33 -6.17
CA THR A 329 22.09 -5.14 -7.35
C THR A 329 23.20 -6.17 -7.43
N GLY A 330 23.13 -7.23 -6.62
CA GLY A 330 24.03 -8.38 -6.63
C GLY A 330 25.18 -8.33 -5.63
N ASN A 331 25.39 -7.20 -4.94
CA ASN A 331 26.34 -7.07 -3.84
C ASN A 331 25.82 -6.13 -2.75
N TRP A 332 26.11 -6.42 -1.48
CA TRP A 332 25.74 -5.57 -0.35
C TRP A 332 26.29 -4.14 -0.44
N SER A 333 27.48 -3.95 -1.02
CA SER A 333 28.10 -2.62 -1.19
C SER A 333 27.37 -1.73 -2.19
N THR A 334 26.60 -2.33 -3.11
CA THR A 334 25.90 -1.62 -4.18
C THR A 334 24.38 -1.73 -4.09
N ALA A 335 23.84 -2.55 -3.19
CA ALA A 335 22.40 -2.75 -3.00
C ALA A 335 21.82 -1.81 -1.94
N PHE A 336 20.50 -1.58 -2.02
CA PHE A 336 19.72 -0.90 -0.98
C PHE A 336 20.34 0.42 -0.48
N SER A 337 20.80 1.32 -1.35
CA SER A 337 21.39 2.58 -0.88
C SER A 337 20.33 3.69 -0.73
N SER A 338 20.28 4.31 0.46
CA SER A 338 19.34 5.38 0.81
C SER A 338 19.70 6.73 0.21
N ASP A 339 20.98 6.92 -0.13
CA ASP A 339 21.52 8.24 -0.48
C ASP A 339 21.42 8.56 -1.97
N ARG A 340 20.73 7.69 -2.72
CA ARG A 340 20.59 7.80 -4.17
C ARG A 340 19.53 8.85 -4.49
N LYS A 341 20.00 10.08 -4.72
CA LYS A 341 19.21 11.12 -5.37
C LYS A 341 18.55 10.51 -6.61
N PRO A 342 17.22 10.65 -6.78
CA PRO A 342 16.58 10.30 -8.04
C PRO A 342 17.29 11.06 -9.16
N LEU A 343 18.01 10.37 -10.04
CA LEU A 343 18.54 10.99 -11.24
C LEU A 343 17.34 11.27 -12.16
N GLU A 344 17.36 12.42 -12.84
CA GLU A 344 16.46 12.65 -13.96
C GLU A 344 16.59 11.49 -14.94
N LYS A 345 15.46 10.98 -15.45
CA LYS A 345 15.46 9.89 -16.43
C LYS A 345 16.32 10.33 -17.61
N LYS A 346 17.53 9.78 -17.70
CA LYS A 346 18.40 9.99 -18.85
C LYS A 346 17.82 9.25 -20.04
N GLU A 347 18.08 9.78 -21.24
CA GLU A 347 17.80 9.05 -22.46
C GLU A 347 18.50 7.69 -22.42
N PRO A 348 17.86 6.63 -22.94
CA PRO A 348 18.44 5.30 -22.94
C PRO A 348 19.80 5.34 -23.64
N VAL A 349 20.85 4.98 -22.90
CA VAL A 349 22.20 4.90 -23.45
C VAL A 349 22.35 3.55 -24.15
N ASP A 350 22.93 3.54 -25.35
CA ASP A 350 23.09 2.33 -26.18
C ASP A 350 24.20 1.38 -25.66
N HIS A 351 24.86 1.73 -24.55
CA HIS A 351 26.00 1.01 -24.00
C HIS A 351 25.76 0.56 -22.55
N TYR A 352 25.22 -0.65 -22.39
CA TYR A 352 25.01 -1.29 -21.10
C TYR A 352 26.21 -2.16 -20.70
N ILE A 353 26.79 -1.86 -19.53
CA ILE A 353 27.79 -2.71 -18.86
C ILE A 353 27.11 -3.34 -17.64
N VAL A 354 26.82 -4.64 -17.73
CA VAL A 354 26.01 -5.40 -16.75
C VAL A 354 26.89 -5.99 -15.64
N ASP A 355 27.80 -5.23 -15.07
CA ASP A 355 28.84 -5.73 -14.15
C ASP A 355 28.52 -5.61 -12.65
N GLY A 356 27.30 -5.20 -12.32
CA GLY A 356 26.88 -4.94 -10.95
C GLY A 356 27.47 -3.65 -10.36
N LEU A 357 28.20 -2.85 -11.15
CA LEU A 357 28.65 -1.50 -10.77
C LEU A 357 27.92 -0.42 -11.56
N SER A 358 27.81 -0.60 -12.88
CA SER A 358 27.05 0.31 -13.75
C SER A 358 25.61 -0.17 -13.90
N HIS A 359 25.43 -1.40 -14.35
CA HIS A 359 24.11 -2.01 -14.54
C HIS A 359 24.08 -3.44 -14.00
N CYS A 360 22.89 -3.91 -13.70
CA CYS A 360 22.60 -5.33 -13.55
C CYS A 360 21.28 -5.64 -14.27
N ILE A 361 21.05 -6.90 -14.58
CA ILE A 361 19.71 -7.34 -14.99
C ILE A 361 19.00 -7.81 -13.73
N TRP A 362 17.85 -7.24 -13.48
CA TRP A 362 17.10 -7.41 -12.25
C TRP A 362 15.78 -8.12 -12.53
N TRP A 363 15.46 -9.08 -11.67
CA TRP A 363 14.21 -9.81 -11.70
C TRP A 363 13.70 -10.02 -10.27
N ASN A 364 12.40 -9.92 -10.07
CA ASN A 364 11.79 -10.24 -8.78
C ASN A 364 10.45 -10.97 -8.96
N ASP A 365 10.06 -11.67 -7.89
CA ASP A 365 8.68 -12.06 -7.64
C ASP A 365 8.27 -11.74 -6.19
N SER A 366 7.22 -12.39 -5.68
CA SER A 366 6.75 -12.19 -4.30
C SER A 366 7.69 -12.75 -3.22
N LEU A 367 8.62 -13.64 -3.57
CA LEU A 367 9.44 -14.40 -2.62
C LEU A 367 10.93 -14.12 -2.75
N MET A 368 11.39 -13.82 -3.96
CA MET A 368 12.81 -13.70 -4.26
C MET A 368 13.12 -12.55 -5.21
N GLU A 369 14.38 -12.20 -5.18
CA GLU A 369 14.96 -11.13 -5.95
C GLU A 369 16.31 -11.57 -6.48
N ILE A 370 16.49 -11.46 -7.80
CA ILE A 370 17.66 -11.99 -8.49
C ILE A 370 18.34 -10.85 -9.25
N ALA A 371 19.63 -10.68 -9.00
CA ALA A 371 20.51 -9.83 -9.79
C ALA A 371 21.42 -10.70 -10.67
N PHE A 372 21.29 -10.56 -11.97
CA PHE A 372 22.18 -11.16 -12.95
C PHE A 372 23.29 -10.17 -13.30
N ILE A 373 24.53 -10.64 -13.17
CA ILE A 373 25.75 -9.85 -13.37
C ILE A 373 26.65 -10.58 -14.35
N MET A 374 27.22 -9.83 -15.29
CA MET A 374 28.33 -10.22 -16.13
C MET A 374 29.63 -9.60 -15.58
N PRO A 375 30.44 -10.36 -14.82
CA PRO A 375 31.63 -9.81 -14.21
C PRO A 375 32.59 -9.22 -15.24
N THR A 376 33.24 -8.13 -14.83
CA THR A 376 34.35 -7.46 -15.52
C THR A 376 35.56 -7.40 -14.59
N GLU A 377 36.75 -7.15 -15.13
CA GLU A 377 37.95 -6.96 -14.31
C GLU A 377 37.78 -5.82 -13.29
N ARG A 378 37.16 -4.70 -13.69
CA ARG A 378 36.87 -3.58 -12.79
C ARG A 378 35.93 -3.97 -11.64
N SER A 379 34.88 -4.75 -11.91
CA SER A 379 33.97 -5.24 -10.87
C SER A 379 34.69 -6.18 -9.90
N HIS A 380 35.59 -7.01 -10.41
CA HIS A 380 36.36 -7.93 -9.59
C HIS A 380 37.28 -7.19 -8.61
N LEU A 381 38.03 -6.20 -9.11
CA LEU A 381 38.89 -5.35 -8.29
C LEU A 381 38.10 -4.55 -7.26
N PHE A 382 36.95 -3.98 -7.66
CA PHE A 382 36.09 -3.23 -6.73
C PHE A 382 35.62 -4.11 -5.56
N TYR A 383 35.10 -5.31 -5.84
CA TYR A 383 34.60 -6.18 -4.78
C TYR A 383 35.70 -6.81 -3.93
N GLN A 384 36.91 -7.01 -4.47
CA GLN A 384 38.07 -7.40 -3.67
C GLN A 384 38.44 -6.32 -2.65
N ASN A 385 38.51 -5.07 -3.08
CA ASN A 385 38.83 -3.95 -2.19
C ASN A 385 37.72 -3.73 -1.14
N ALA A 386 36.46 -3.77 -1.57
CA ALA A 386 35.31 -3.60 -0.67
C ALA A 386 35.20 -4.74 0.37
N ALA A 387 35.62 -5.97 0.02
CA ALA A 387 35.67 -7.08 0.98
C ALA A 387 36.77 -6.90 2.05
N GLY A 388 37.82 -6.14 1.75
CA GLY A 388 38.84 -5.72 2.72
C GLY A 388 38.30 -4.73 3.74
N ASP A 389 37.55 -3.72 3.29
CA ASP A 389 36.99 -2.68 4.18
C ASP A 389 35.80 -3.19 5.02
N MET A 390 34.97 -4.08 4.47
CA MET A 390 33.81 -4.66 5.17
C MET A 390 34.18 -5.68 6.26
N ALA A 391 35.43 -6.13 6.32
CA ALA A 391 35.91 -7.04 7.36
C ALA A 391 36.06 -6.35 8.73
N ASP A 392 36.22 -5.02 8.76
CA ASP A 392 36.45 -4.26 9.98
C ASP A 392 35.17 -3.69 10.62
N ASP A 393 34.05 -3.60 9.90
CA ASP A 393 32.91 -2.76 10.31
C ASP A 393 31.54 -3.43 10.55
N ILE A 394 31.39 -4.77 10.52
CA ILE A 394 30.04 -5.37 10.73
C ILE A 394 30.00 -6.54 11.74
N LEU A 395 29.26 -6.30 12.83
CA LEU A 395 28.76 -7.25 13.83
C LEU A 395 27.68 -8.22 13.30
N VAL A 396 27.44 -8.24 11.99
CA VAL A 396 26.46 -9.07 11.29
C VAL A 396 27.15 -9.67 10.07
N LYS A 397 27.84 -10.78 10.29
CA LYS A 397 28.33 -11.61 9.19
C LYS A 397 27.13 -12.15 8.41
N PRO A 398 27.13 -12.10 7.07
CA PRO A 398 26.11 -12.80 6.30
C PRO A 398 26.13 -14.29 6.66
N PRO A 399 24.97 -14.97 6.72
CA PRO A 399 24.92 -16.40 7.02
C PRO A 399 25.79 -17.14 5.99
N ARG A 400 26.79 -17.89 6.49
CA ARG A 400 27.68 -18.68 5.65
C ARG A 400 26.86 -19.70 4.88
N LEU A 401 26.74 -19.50 3.56
CA LEU A 401 26.16 -20.48 2.64
C LEU A 401 26.97 -21.78 2.76
N ARG A 402 26.35 -22.84 3.29
CA ARG A 402 26.91 -24.19 3.23
C ARG A 402 26.87 -24.61 1.76
N ARG A 403 28.04 -24.85 1.19
CA ARG A 403 28.22 -25.41 -0.16
C ARG A 403 27.51 -26.76 -0.23
N ILE A 404 26.31 -26.81 -0.81
CA ILE A 404 25.62 -28.07 -1.10
C ILE A 404 26.33 -28.69 -2.30
N ARG A 405 27.09 -29.76 -2.07
CA ARG A 405 27.56 -30.64 -3.15
C ARG A 405 26.39 -31.54 -3.54
N LEU A 406 25.82 -31.33 -4.71
CA LEU A 406 24.96 -32.31 -5.34
C LEU A 406 25.87 -33.42 -5.89
N THR A 407 25.89 -34.57 -5.21
CA THR A 407 26.41 -35.82 -5.78
C THR A 407 25.34 -36.42 -6.67
N SER A 408 25.68 -36.70 -7.93
CA SER A 408 24.82 -37.47 -8.84
C SER A 408 24.49 -38.81 -8.20
N ILE A 409 23.20 -39.18 -8.28
CA ILE A 409 22.78 -40.59 -8.21
C ILE A 409 23.08 -41.21 -9.57
#